data_AF-A0AA37L4I2-F1
#
_entry.id   AF-A0AA37L4I2-F1
#
_cell.length_a   1.000
_cell.length_b   1.000
_cell.length_c   1.000
_cell.angle_alpha   90.00
_cell.angle_beta   90.00
_cell.angle_gamma   90.00
#
_symmetry.space_group_name_H-M   'P 1'
#
loop_
_entity.id
_entity.type
_entity.pdbx_description
1 polymer ?
#
loop_
_entity_poly.entity_id
_entity_poly.type
_entity_poly.pdbx_seq_one_letter_code
_entity_poly.pdbx_strand_id
1 'polypeptide(L)'
;MFPPTLLIILNLILIALASGLSKKAVIDDCLAVAKVPYNTQNSSQWMADATPFNVRIPYVPASIAVPLTTKHIQAAVKCGRDNGVKVTPKCGGHSYANFGFGGEDGHLMLELDHMYNVTVDNATGIATVQAGSRLGHIATELQKQGNKAFSHGTCPGVGIAGHILHGGYGMSSFTKGLALDWLVGAKVVLANSTVVTVSDKENSDLFWALKGAGSSLGVVSEFYIQTYNAPEQVTSLTVSLPWDITQAIDGFKKLQTWADTSMPRELNLRLSISSFGASLEGNFYGDKESLKTVIEPLVHLLGGRYTSETTDWLGIG
;
A
#
# COMPACT_ATOMS: atom_id res chain seq x y z
N MET A 1 29.67 -36.21 30.48
CA MET A 1 29.56 -36.61 29.07
C MET A 1 28.29 -35.97 28.53
N PHE A 2 28.38 -34.93 27.70
CA PHE A 2 27.19 -34.32 27.12
C PHE A 2 26.56 -35.29 26.10
N PRO A 3 25.23 -35.41 26.04
CA PRO A 3 24.59 -36.34 25.13
C PRO A 3 24.89 -35.92 23.67
N PRO A 4 25.18 -36.88 22.76
CA PRO A 4 25.58 -36.58 21.37
C PRO A 4 24.55 -35.74 20.60
N THR A 5 23.27 -35.79 20.99
CA THR A 5 22.20 -34.94 20.49
C THR A 5 22.37 -33.45 20.81
N LEU A 6 22.95 -33.10 21.97
CA LEU A 6 23.19 -31.71 22.35
C LEU A 6 24.34 -31.07 21.54
N LEU A 7 25.37 -31.85 21.20
CA LEU A 7 26.47 -31.39 20.34
C LEU A 7 26.01 -31.13 18.90
N ILE A 8 25.11 -31.97 18.37
CA ILE A 8 24.55 -31.81 17.02
C ILE A 8 23.67 -30.56 16.96
N ILE A 9 22.80 -30.34 17.95
CA ILE A 9 21.97 -29.14 18.05
C ILE A 9 22.84 -27.89 18.18
N LEU A 10 23.88 -27.92 19.02
CA LEU A 10 24.79 -26.78 19.19
C LEU A 10 25.56 -26.45 17.89
N ASN A 11 26.04 -27.47 17.16
CA ASN A 11 26.70 -27.28 15.87
C ASN A 11 25.75 -26.73 14.79
N LEU A 12 24.50 -27.20 14.73
CA LEU A 12 23.51 -26.68 13.80
C LEU A 12 23.16 -25.21 14.10
N ILE A 13 23.05 -24.84 15.38
CA ILE A 13 22.84 -23.45 15.81
C ILE A 13 24.04 -22.58 15.43
N LEU A 14 25.27 -23.04 15.68
CA LEU A 14 26.51 -22.34 15.32
C LEU A 14 26.64 -22.11 13.82
N ILE A 15 26.32 -23.12 13.00
CA ILE A 15 26.37 -23.02 11.53
C ILE A 15 25.30 -22.04 11.01
N ALA A 16 24.07 -22.10 11.54
CA ALA A 16 23.01 -21.17 11.17
C ALA A 16 23.39 -19.71 11.50
N LEU A 17 23.91 -19.47 12.71
CA LEU A 17 24.40 -18.15 13.14
C LEU A 17 25.56 -17.65 12.26
N ALA A 18 26.57 -18.49 12.01
CA ALA A 18 27.70 -18.13 11.17
C ALA A 18 27.29 -17.79 9.73
N SER A 19 26.32 -18.52 9.17
CA SER A 19 25.81 -18.27 7.82
C SER A 19 25.05 -16.94 7.70
N GLY A 20 24.28 -16.55 8.73
CA GLY A 20 23.57 -15.27 8.77
C GLY A 20 24.53 -14.08 8.89
N LEU A 21 25.54 -14.18 9.76
CA LEU A 21 26.61 -13.18 9.90
C LEU A 21 27.41 -12.99 8.60
N SER A 22 27.70 -14.08 7.88
CA SER A 22 28.39 -14.02 6.59
C SER A 22 27.58 -13.30 5.52
N LYS A 23 26.28 -13.60 5.38
CA LYS A 23 25.41 -12.94 4.38
C LYS A 23 25.28 -11.44 4.63
N LYS A 24 25.12 -11.03 5.89
CA LYS A 24 25.03 -9.61 6.26
C LYS A 24 26.29 -8.85 5.88
N ALA A 25 27.46 -9.33 6.30
CA ALA A 25 28.73 -8.64 6.04
C ALA A 25 28.98 -8.44 4.54
N VAL A 26 28.75 -9.47 3.74
CA VAL A 26 28.92 -9.44 2.29
C VAL A 26 27.97 -8.43 1.61
N ILE A 27 26.71 -8.37 2.07
CA ILE A 27 25.74 -7.40 1.54
C ILE A 27 26.11 -5.97 1.93
N ASP A 28 26.46 -5.72 3.19
CA ASP A 28 26.85 -4.38 3.66
C ASP A 28 28.09 -3.86 2.91
N ASP A 29 29.10 -4.71 2.70
CA ASP A 29 30.31 -4.36 1.94
C ASP A 29 29.95 -4.00 0.48
N CYS A 30 29.06 -4.79 -0.15
CA CYS A 30 28.60 -4.50 -1.50
C CYS A 30 27.85 -3.17 -1.59
N LEU A 31 26.94 -2.89 -0.65
CA LEU A 31 26.19 -1.64 -0.58
C LEU A 31 27.13 -0.44 -0.38
N ALA A 32 28.12 -0.58 0.50
CA ALA A 32 29.14 0.45 0.74
C ALA A 32 29.98 0.76 -0.52
N VAL A 33 30.49 -0.27 -1.20
CA VAL A 33 31.25 -0.11 -2.47
C VAL A 33 30.39 0.54 -3.55
N ALA A 34 29.12 0.16 -3.63
CA ALA A 34 28.17 0.73 -4.57
C ALA A 34 27.61 2.11 -4.16
N LYS A 35 28.02 2.63 -3.00
CA LYS A 35 27.59 3.91 -2.43
C LYS A 35 26.08 4.01 -2.21
N VAL A 36 25.45 2.88 -1.90
CA VAL A 36 24.03 2.84 -1.50
C VAL A 36 23.96 3.12 0.00
N PRO A 37 23.17 4.11 0.46
CA PRO A 37 22.94 4.28 1.90
C PRO A 37 22.30 3.04 2.50
N TYR A 38 22.70 2.63 3.69
CA TYR A 38 22.16 1.46 4.36
C TYR A 38 22.25 1.61 5.89
N ASN A 39 21.38 0.93 6.61
CA ASN A 39 21.37 0.93 8.07
C ASN A 39 22.08 -0.29 8.61
N THR A 40 22.86 -0.09 9.67
CA THR A 40 23.45 -1.18 10.44
C THR A 40 22.54 -1.54 11.62
N GLN A 41 22.50 -2.81 12.01
CA GLN A 41 21.66 -3.32 13.11
C GLN A 41 21.78 -2.54 14.44
N ASN A 42 22.93 -1.91 14.68
CA ASN A 42 23.19 -1.16 15.91
C ASN A 42 22.78 0.33 15.82
N SER A 43 22.21 0.77 14.70
CA SER A 43 21.75 2.15 14.52
C SER A 43 20.31 2.34 15.02
N SER A 44 19.99 3.55 15.49
CA SER A 44 18.60 3.91 15.81
C SER A 44 17.69 3.82 14.59
N GLN A 45 18.21 4.11 13.40
CA GLN A 45 17.47 4.03 12.15
C GLN A 45 17.07 2.60 11.80
N TRP A 46 17.90 1.60 12.13
CA TRP A 46 17.52 0.20 11.97
C TRP A 46 16.23 -0.13 12.73
N MET A 47 16.09 0.32 13.98
CA MET A 47 14.87 0.06 14.74
C MET A 47 13.64 0.69 14.09
N ALA A 48 13.77 1.92 13.56
CA ALA A 48 12.68 2.59 12.86
C ALA A 48 12.24 1.80 11.61
N ASP A 49 13.21 1.38 10.79
CA ASP A 49 12.92 0.76 9.49
C ASP A 49 12.58 -0.74 9.62
N ALA A 50 13.14 -1.42 10.64
CA ALA A 50 12.92 -2.85 10.87
C ALA A 50 11.69 -3.16 11.75
N THR A 51 11.03 -2.15 12.34
CA THR A 51 9.82 -2.40 13.14
C THR A 51 8.63 -2.65 12.20
N PRO A 52 7.96 -3.81 12.28
CA PRO A 52 6.84 -4.12 11.41
C PRO A 52 5.55 -3.42 11.85
N PHE A 53 4.64 -3.18 10.90
CA PHE A 53 3.27 -2.78 11.20
C PHE A 53 2.53 -3.87 12.00
N ASN A 54 2.63 -5.13 11.55
CA ASN A 54 2.06 -6.25 12.29
C ASN A 54 3.10 -6.88 13.22
N VAL A 55 3.03 -6.54 14.50
CA VAL A 55 3.95 -7.04 15.54
C VAL A 55 3.83 -8.54 15.82
N ARG A 56 2.78 -9.22 15.31
CA ARG A 56 2.57 -10.66 15.51
C ARG A 56 3.60 -11.53 14.78
N ILE A 57 4.20 -11.04 13.70
CA ILE A 57 5.06 -11.84 12.81
C ILE A 57 6.34 -11.05 12.45
N PRO A 58 7.26 -10.80 13.40
CA PRO A 58 8.46 -10.06 13.11
C PRO A 58 9.40 -10.87 12.20
N TYR A 59 10.13 -10.16 11.34
CA TYR A 59 11.22 -10.72 10.53
C TYR A 59 12.44 -9.83 10.63
N VAL A 60 13.62 -10.43 10.52
CA VAL A 60 14.91 -9.76 10.60
C VAL A 60 15.56 -9.74 9.22
N PRO A 61 15.67 -8.57 8.56
CA PRO A 61 16.40 -8.44 7.32
C PRO A 61 17.89 -8.81 7.49
N ALA A 62 18.53 -9.31 6.44
CA ALA A 62 19.98 -9.45 6.39
C ALA A 62 20.67 -8.08 6.45
N SER A 63 20.12 -7.11 5.70
CA SER A 63 20.51 -5.69 5.72
C SER A 63 19.35 -4.84 5.21
N ILE A 64 19.42 -3.53 5.46
CA ILE A 64 18.42 -2.54 5.03
C ILE A 64 19.13 -1.49 4.19
N ALA A 65 18.93 -1.52 2.88
CA ALA A 65 19.34 -0.42 2.01
C ALA A 65 18.28 0.70 2.05
N VAL A 66 18.74 1.95 2.06
CA VAL A 66 17.92 3.17 2.10
C VAL A 66 18.18 3.97 0.81
N PRO A 67 17.72 3.47 -0.36
CA PRO A 67 17.91 4.15 -1.63
C PRO A 67 17.27 5.54 -1.64
N LEU A 68 17.93 6.46 -2.37
CA LEU A 68 17.46 7.84 -2.58
C LEU A 68 17.19 8.12 -4.07
N THR A 69 17.57 7.19 -4.94
CA THR A 69 17.47 7.30 -6.39
C THR A 69 17.22 5.92 -6.99
N THR A 70 16.70 5.87 -8.22
CA THR A 70 16.59 4.61 -8.99
C THR A 70 17.95 3.91 -9.12
N LYS A 71 19.06 4.64 -9.24
CA LYS A 71 20.41 4.06 -9.30
C LYS A 71 20.79 3.33 -8.01
N HIS A 72 20.39 3.85 -6.84
CA HIS A 72 20.59 3.15 -5.58
C HIS A 72 19.78 1.85 -5.52
N ILE A 73 18.54 1.85 -6.01
CA ILE A 73 17.71 0.63 -6.12
C ILE A 73 18.40 -0.38 -7.04
N GLN A 74 18.87 0.02 -8.23
CA GLN A 74 19.61 -0.86 -9.15
C GLN A 74 20.83 -1.50 -8.49
N ALA A 75 21.65 -0.68 -7.82
CA ALA A 75 22.84 -1.14 -7.12
C ALA A 75 22.52 -2.11 -5.99
N ALA A 76 21.49 -1.83 -5.19
CA ALA A 76 21.06 -2.72 -4.11
C ALA A 76 20.51 -4.05 -4.64
N VAL A 77 19.69 -4.03 -5.70
CA VAL A 77 19.22 -5.24 -6.39
C VAL A 77 20.40 -6.05 -6.93
N LYS A 78 21.39 -5.38 -7.51
CA LYS A 78 22.63 -6.03 -7.98
C LYS A 78 23.37 -6.72 -6.84
N CYS A 79 23.52 -6.05 -5.70
CA CYS A 79 24.15 -6.63 -4.51
C CYS A 79 23.41 -7.86 -3.98
N GLY A 80 22.07 -7.82 -3.91
CA GLY A 80 21.29 -9.00 -3.51
C GLY A 80 21.50 -10.17 -4.47
N ARG A 81 21.36 -9.92 -5.78
CA ARG A 81 21.53 -10.94 -6.82
C ARG A 81 22.92 -11.57 -6.80
N ASP A 82 23.98 -10.76 -6.82
CA ASP A 82 25.36 -11.25 -6.95
C ASP A 82 25.80 -12.06 -5.71
N ASN A 83 25.13 -11.88 -4.58
CA ASN A 83 25.42 -12.56 -3.32
C ASN A 83 24.36 -13.60 -2.91
N GLY A 84 23.39 -13.91 -3.80
CA GLY A 84 22.38 -14.93 -3.53
C GLY A 84 21.42 -14.60 -2.38
N VAL A 85 21.16 -13.31 -2.14
CA VAL A 85 20.24 -12.80 -1.13
C VAL A 85 18.98 -12.27 -1.80
N LYS A 86 17.81 -12.75 -1.36
CA LYS A 86 16.51 -12.26 -1.85
C LYS A 86 16.35 -10.78 -1.54
N VAL A 87 15.79 -10.02 -2.47
CA VAL A 87 15.60 -8.57 -2.33
C VAL A 87 14.13 -8.26 -2.21
N THR A 88 13.76 -7.37 -1.30
CA THR A 88 12.35 -7.03 -1.08
C THR A 88 12.19 -5.53 -0.84
N PRO A 89 11.38 -4.83 -1.65
CA PRO A 89 11.08 -3.43 -1.40
C PRO A 89 10.05 -3.28 -0.28
N LYS A 90 10.32 -2.34 0.63
CA LYS A 90 9.37 -1.86 1.62
C LYS A 90 9.10 -0.38 1.36
N CYS A 91 7.84 -0.06 1.10
CA CYS A 91 7.33 1.31 1.09
C CYS A 91 6.78 1.60 2.50
N GLY A 92 5.47 1.85 2.63
CA GLY A 92 4.86 2.20 3.91
C GLY A 92 4.75 1.09 4.97
N GLY A 93 5.23 -0.13 4.68
CA GLY A 93 5.30 -1.22 5.68
C GLY A 93 3.98 -1.85 6.12
N HIS A 94 2.86 -1.50 5.50
CA HIS A 94 1.50 -1.90 5.92
C HIS A 94 1.04 -3.33 5.53
N SER A 95 1.93 -4.16 5.02
CA SER A 95 1.58 -5.56 4.70
C SER A 95 1.18 -6.30 5.97
N TYR A 96 -0.01 -6.91 5.99
CA TYR A 96 -0.48 -7.66 7.15
C TYR A 96 0.36 -8.91 7.45
N ALA A 97 1.04 -9.46 6.46
CA ALA A 97 1.99 -10.56 6.61
C ALA A 97 3.46 -10.11 6.61
N ASN A 98 3.73 -8.80 6.76
CA ASN A 98 5.08 -8.22 6.71
C ASN A 98 5.89 -8.61 5.45
N PHE A 99 5.25 -8.73 4.28
CA PHE A 99 5.92 -9.06 3.02
C PHE A 99 6.91 -7.99 2.55
N GLY A 100 6.90 -6.77 3.09
CA GLY A 100 7.98 -5.80 2.88
C GLY A 100 9.32 -6.24 3.48
N PHE A 101 9.32 -7.24 4.37
CA PHE A 101 10.50 -7.87 4.94
C PHE A 101 10.89 -9.18 4.23
N GLY A 102 10.08 -9.62 3.26
CA GLY A 102 10.25 -10.89 2.55
C GLY A 102 9.27 -12.00 2.98
N GLY A 103 8.61 -11.84 4.14
CA GLY A 103 7.79 -12.92 4.73
C GLY A 103 8.62 -14.02 5.40
N GLU A 104 9.92 -13.81 5.51
CA GLU A 104 10.92 -14.64 6.21
C GLU A 104 12.17 -13.80 6.52
N ASP A 105 13.06 -14.33 7.35
CA ASP A 105 14.31 -13.66 7.71
C ASP A 105 15.33 -13.66 6.56
N GLY A 106 16.29 -12.73 6.63
CA GLY A 106 17.50 -12.79 5.82
C GLY A 106 17.40 -12.22 4.40
N HIS A 107 16.33 -11.49 4.09
CA HIS A 107 16.24 -10.70 2.86
C HIS A 107 17.05 -9.40 2.96
N LEU A 108 17.55 -8.91 1.83
CA LEU A 108 17.96 -7.51 1.67
C LEU A 108 16.69 -6.67 1.49
N MET A 109 16.33 -5.91 2.52
CA MET A 109 15.20 -5.00 2.46
C MET A 109 15.62 -3.68 1.81
N LEU A 110 14.80 -3.15 0.91
CA LEU A 110 14.96 -1.80 0.37
C LEU A 110 13.91 -0.90 1.03
N GLU A 111 14.33 -0.07 1.99
CA GLU A 111 13.49 0.96 2.59
C GLU A 111 13.35 2.13 1.60
N LEU A 112 12.16 2.28 1.01
CA LEU A 112 11.91 3.25 -0.05
C LEU A 112 11.37 4.57 0.49
N ASP A 113 11.01 4.68 1.76
CA ASP A 113 10.24 5.81 2.28
C ASP A 113 10.98 7.17 2.28
N HIS A 114 12.28 7.19 1.96
CA HIS A 114 13.04 8.41 1.65
C HIS A 114 12.88 8.91 0.20
N MET A 115 12.28 8.10 -0.68
CA MET A 115 11.89 8.45 -2.04
C MET A 115 10.38 8.72 -2.09
N TYR A 116 9.95 9.87 -1.60
CA TYR A 116 8.53 10.21 -1.42
C TYR A 116 8.03 11.41 -2.24
N ASN A 117 8.85 11.95 -3.16
CA ASN A 117 8.47 13.12 -3.93
C ASN A 117 7.21 12.89 -4.80
N VAL A 118 6.38 13.92 -4.90
CA VAL A 118 5.16 13.95 -5.72
C VAL A 118 5.18 15.23 -6.55
N THR A 119 5.03 15.09 -7.86
CA THR A 119 4.96 16.23 -8.78
C THR A 119 3.79 16.07 -9.73
N VAL A 120 3.01 17.13 -9.95
CA VAL A 120 1.85 17.13 -10.85
C VAL A 120 2.17 17.94 -12.11
N ASP A 121 2.03 17.32 -13.27
CA ASP A 121 1.95 18.05 -14.54
C ASP A 121 0.49 18.45 -14.78
N ASN A 122 0.18 19.74 -14.59
CA ASN A 122 -1.17 20.26 -14.77
C ASN A 122 -1.64 20.30 -16.22
N ALA A 123 -0.73 20.22 -17.21
CA ALA A 123 -1.12 20.17 -18.62
C ALA A 123 -1.64 18.79 -19.01
N THR A 124 -1.03 17.72 -18.50
CA THR A 124 -1.44 16.33 -18.81
C THR A 124 -2.34 15.71 -17.73
N GLY A 125 -2.34 16.27 -16.52
CA GLY A 125 -3.00 15.69 -15.36
C GLY A 125 -2.31 14.44 -14.81
N ILE A 126 -1.05 14.18 -15.20
CA ILE A 126 -0.27 13.05 -14.71
C ILE A 126 0.58 13.49 -13.51
N ALA A 127 0.48 12.72 -12.43
CA ALA A 127 1.34 12.85 -11.28
C ALA A 127 2.50 11.85 -11.37
N THR A 128 3.74 12.32 -11.18
CA THR A 128 4.90 11.45 -10.95
C THR A 128 5.08 11.29 -9.44
N VAL A 129 4.96 10.07 -8.96
CA VAL A 129 4.98 9.71 -7.53
C VAL A 129 6.10 8.72 -7.28
N GLN A 130 7.02 9.05 -6.39
CA GLN A 130 8.08 8.12 -6.02
C GLN A 130 7.54 6.95 -5.18
N ALA A 131 8.18 5.79 -5.29
CA ALA A 131 7.63 4.55 -4.77
C ALA A 131 7.56 4.45 -3.24
N GLY A 132 8.22 5.35 -2.50
CA GLY A 132 8.15 5.48 -1.05
C GLY A 132 7.01 6.34 -0.53
N SER A 133 6.30 7.08 -1.40
CA SER A 133 5.26 8.01 -0.98
C SER A 133 4.09 7.29 -0.28
N ARG A 134 3.59 7.89 0.79
CA ARG A 134 2.42 7.41 1.54
C ARG A 134 1.14 8.12 1.09
N LEU A 135 0.00 7.44 1.16
CA LEU A 135 -1.27 7.92 0.59
C LEU A 135 -1.68 9.31 1.10
N GLY A 136 -1.49 9.60 2.39
CA GLY A 136 -1.82 10.92 2.96
C GLY A 136 -0.97 12.05 2.38
N HIS A 137 0.33 11.80 2.19
CA HIS A 137 1.23 12.76 1.55
C HIS A 137 0.85 12.98 0.08
N ILE A 138 0.57 11.90 -0.65
CA ILE A 138 0.16 12.00 -2.06
C ILE A 138 -1.13 12.80 -2.20
N ALA A 139 -2.18 12.47 -1.45
CA ALA A 139 -3.45 13.20 -1.48
C ALA A 139 -3.25 14.70 -1.20
N THR A 140 -2.40 15.03 -0.22
CA THR A 140 -2.06 16.41 0.13
C THR A 140 -1.34 17.14 -1.01
N GLU A 141 -0.34 16.51 -1.62
CA GLU A 141 0.44 17.13 -2.70
C GLU A 141 -0.37 17.31 -3.98
N LEU A 142 -1.21 16.34 -4.35
CA LEU A 142 -2.10 16.46 -5.50
C LEU A 142 -3.10 17.61 -5.32
N GLN A 143 -3.65 17.77 -4.11
CA GLN A 143 -4.53 18.88 -3.78
C GLN A 143 -3.81 20.22 -3.93
N LYS A 144 -2.61 20.36 -3.31
CA LYS A 144 -1.84 21.60 -3.30
C LYS A 144 -1.35 22.04 -4.68
N GLN A 145 -0.91 21.09 -5.51
CA GLN A 145 -0.24 21.41 -6.78
C GLN A 145 -1.21 21.65 -7.94
N GLY A 146 -2.46 21.19 -7.84
CA GLY A 146 -3.40 21.31 -8.97
C GLY A 146 -4.87 21.01 -8.67
N ASN A 147 -5.29 20.97 -7.40
CA ASN A 147 -6.63 20.52 -7.01
C ASN A 147 -6.98 19.17 -7.64
N LYS A 148 -6.04 18.22 -7.56
CA LYS A 148 -6.13 16.89 -8.18
C LYS A 148 -6.33 15.79 -7.13
N ALA A 149 -6.88 14.67 -7.57
CA ALA A 149 -7.01 13.44 -6.80
C ALA A 149 -6.86 12.22 -7.72
N PHE A 150 -6.66 11.05 -7.12
CA PHE A 150 -6.84 9.74 -7.76
C PHE A 150 -7.54 8.81 -6.76
N SER A 151 -8.08 7.68 -7.21
CA SER A 151 -8.77 6.76 -6.29
C SER A 151 -7.75 5.96 -5.48
N HIS A 152 -7.92 5.90 -4.15
CA HIS A 152 -7.04 5.13 -3.26
C HIS A 152 -7.71 4.80 -1.92
N GLY A 153 -7.01 4.03 -1.08
CA GLY A 153 -7.45 3.63 0.25
C GLY A 153 -7.42 4.74 1.30
N THR A 154 -7.99 4.46 2.46
CA THR A 154 -8.27 5.47 3.50
C THR A 154 -7.10 5.76 4.45
N CYS A 155 -6.16 4.83 4.60
CA CYS A 155 -5.13 4.92 5.64
C CYS A 155 -3.96 5.80 5.17
N PRO A 156 -3.69 6.96 5.79
CA PRO A 156 -2.67 7.90 5.31
C PRO A 156 -1.25 7.33 5.37
N GLY A 157 -0.98 6.40 6.29
CA GLY A 157 0.32 5.75 6.45
C GLY A 157 0.63 4.64 5.44
N VAL A 158 -0.36 4.17 4.67
CA VAL A 158 -0.17 3.13 3.65
C VAL A 158 0.73 3.66 2.54
N GLY A 159 1.68 2.84 2.11
CA GLY A 159 2.61 3.16 1.04
C GLY A 159 2.03 2.87 -0.35
N ILE A 160 2.28 3.74 -1.32
CA ILE A 160 1.72 3.63 -2.66
C ILE A 160 2.10 2.32 -3.35
N ALA A 161 3.37 1.90 -3.28
CA ALA A 161 3.84 0.73 -4.02
C ALA A 161 3.11 -0.56 -3.61
N GLY A 162 2.95 -0.80 -2.31
CA GLY A 162 2.20 -1.96 -1.82
C GLY A 162 0.70 -1.87 -2.12
N HIS A 163 0.17 -0.66 -2.33
CA HIS A 163 -1.25 -0.43 -2.53
C HIS A 163 -1.66 -0.52 -4.01
N ILE A 164 -1.04 0.28 -4.87
CA ILE A 164 -1.38 0.38 -6.31
C ILE A 164 -0.98 -0.87 -7.09
N LEU A 165 0.04 -1.61 -6.66
CA LEU A 165 0.48 -2.82 -7.35
C LEU A 165 -0.43 -4.04 -7.12
N HIS A 166 -1.45 -3.92 -6.27
CA HIS A 166 -2.32 -5.03 -5.85
C HIS A 166 -3.81 -4.64 -5.79
N GLY A 167 -4.19 -3.52 -6.43
CA GLY A 167 -5.55 -3.00 -6.43
C GLY A 167 -5.61 -1.60 -5.86
N GLY A 168 -5.93 -1.52 -4.58
CA GLY A 168 -6.11 -0.28 -3.85
C GLY A 168 -7.57 0.17 -3.83
N TYR A 169 -8.26 -0.14 -2.74
CA TYR A 169 -9.69 0.13 -2.55
C TYR A 169 -9.91 1.17 -1.46
N GLY A 170 -10.86 2.09 -1.65
CA GLY A 170 -11.27 3.07 -0.66
C GLY A 170 -12.61 3.74 -0.98
N MET A 171 -12.86 4.88 -0.32
CA MET A 171 -14.13 5.62 -0.41
C MET A 171 -14.32 6.40 -1.73
N SER A 172 -13.46 6.12 -2.71
CA SER A 172 -13.55 6.58 -4.09
C SER A 172 -13.82 5.44 -5.07
N SER A 173 -13.70 4.18 -4.65
CA SER A 173 -13.51 3.08 -5.60
C SER A 173 -14.77 2.71 -6.38
N PHE A 174 -15.95 2.79 -5.75
CA PHE A 174 -17.20 2.60 -6.49
C PHE A 174 -17.44 3.75 -7.46
N THR A 175 -16.94 4.96 -7.23
CA THR A 175 -17.11 6.07 -8.19
C THR A 175 -16.03 6.06 -9.28
N LYS A 176 -14.78 5.76 -8.91
CA LYS A 176 -13.57 6.08 -9.67
C LYS A 176 -12.64 4.89 -9.95
N GLY A 177 -13.01 3.67 -9.56
CA GLY A 177 -12.18 2.47 -9.75
C GLY A 177 -11.12 2.29 -8.65
N LEU A 178 -10.27 1.28 -8.78
CA LEU A 178 -9.17 1.00 -7.84
C LEU A 178 -7.99 1.97 -8.08
N ALA A 179 -7.04 2.03 -7.15
CA ALA A 179 -5.81 2.80 -7.36
C ALA A 179 -5.06 2.38 -8.63
N LEU A 180 -5.01 1.08 -8.91
CA LEU A 180 -4.34 0.54 -10.09
C LEU A 180 -4.97 0.98 -11.42
N ASP A 181 -6.25 1.39 -11.42
CA ASP A 181 -6.93 1.85 -12.63
C ASP A 181 -6.40 3.22 -13.07
N TRP A 182 -5.80 3.98 -12.14
CA TRP A 182 -5.18 5.27 -12.39
C TRP A 182 -3.71 5.19 -12.79
N LEU A 183 -3.09 4.00 -12.72
CA LEU A 183 -1.72 3.82 -13.16
C LEU A 183 -1.65 3.84 -14.69
N VAL A 184 -0.84 4.74 -15.26
CA VAL A 184 -0.60 4.88 -16.71
C VAL A 184 0.83 4.54 -17.12
N GLY A 185 1.73 4.41 -16.14
CA GLY A 185 3.07 3.87 -16.36
C GLY A 185 3.89 3.80 -15.09
N ALA A 186 5.08 3.20 -15.18
CA ALA A 186 6.03 3.16 -14.07
C ALA A 186 7.48 3.04 -14.56
N LYS A 187 8.42 3.32 -13.66
CA LYS A 187 9.84 3.00 -13.83
C LYS A 187 10.21 1.85 -12.90
N VAL A 188 10.74 0.77 -13.46
CA VAL A 188 10.93 -0.51 -12.76
C VAL A 188 12.39 -0.95 -12.83
N VAL A 189 12.95 -1.33 -11.70
CA VAL A 189 14.23 -2.04 -11.61
C VAL A 189 13.96 -3.55 -11.60
N LEU A 190 14.40 -4.24 -12.64
CA LEU A 190 14.24 -5.70 -12.77
C LEU A 190 15.27 -6.47 -11.94
N ALA A 191 15.06 -7.77 -11.77
CA ALA A 191 15.95 -8.64 -10.99
C ALA A 191 17.40 -8.71 -11.53
N ASN A 192 17.60 -8.46 -12.83
CA ASN A 192 18.93 -8.33 -13.45
C ASN A 192 19.53 -6.91 -13.29
N SER A 193 18.90 -6.04 -12.49
CA SER A 193 19.29 -4.65 -12.22
C SER A 193 19.11 -3.67 -13.38
N THR A 194 18.52 -4.08 -14.51
CA THR A 194 18.17 -3.13 -15.58
C THR A 194 16.95 -2.30 -15.20
N VAL A 195 16.90 -1.06 -15.68
CA VAL A 195 15.72 -0.19 -15.54
C VAL A 195 14.93 -0.21 -16.83
N VAL A 196 13.63 -0.39 -16.71
CA VAL A 196 12.68 -0.27 -17.82
C VAL A 196 11.56 0.70 -17.48
N THR A 197 11.02 1.35 -18.50
CA THR A 197 9.74 2.08 -18.40
C THR A 197 8.64 1.16 -18.89
N VAL A 198 7.50 1.20 -18.21
CA VAL A 198 6.34 0.34 -18.53
C VAL A 198 5.11 1.21 -18.75
N SER A 199 4.29 0.86 -19.73
CA SER A 199 2.99 1.47 -20.04
C SER A 199 2.19 0.53 -20.94
N ASP A 200 0.99 0.92 -21.36
CA ASP A 200 0.24 0.18 -22.38
C ASP A 200 0.97 0.07 -23.74
N LYS A 201 1.98 0.93 -23.98
CA LYS A 201 2.72 1.01 -25.25
C LYS A 201 4.16 0.50 -25.16
N GLU A 202 4.68 0.23 -23.96
CA GLU A 202 6.07 -0.16 -23.71
C GLU A 202 6.11 -1.20 -22.60
N ASN A 203 6.70 -2.38 -22.84
CA ASN A 203 6.71 -3.50 -21.88
C ASN A 203 5.30 -3.78 -21.30
N SER A 204 4.30 -3.88 -22.18
CA SER A 204 2.88 -3.90 -21.82
C SER A 204 2.45 -5.16 -21.05
N ASP A 205 3.15 -6.27 -21.23
CA ASP A 205 3.01 -7.50 -20.46
C ASP A 205 3.43 -7.31 -18.99
N LEU A 206 4.57 -6.66 -18.76
CA LEU A 206 5.02 -6.27 -17.42
C LEU A 206 4.09 -5.21 -16.82
N PHE A 207 3.63 -4.23 -17.61
CA PHE A 207 2.68 -3.23 -17.15
C PHE A 207 1.36 -3.86 -16.68
N TRP A 208 0.80 -4.77 -17.47
CA TRP A 208 -0.38 -5.54 -17.10
C TRP A 208 -0.17 -6.30 -15.79
N ALA A 209 0.96 -6.98 -15.65
CA ALA A 209 1.24 -7.80 -14.46
C ALA A 209 1.48 -6.94 -13.19
N LEU A 210 2.04 -5.73 -13.34
CA LEU A 210 2.18 -4.77 -12.23
C LEU A 210 0.82 -4.29 -11.70
N LYS A 211 -0.22 -4.24 -12.54
CA LYS A 211 -1.60 -3.89 -12.16
C LYS A 211 -2.32 -5.08 -11.51
N GLY A 212 -1.76 -5.59 -10.41
CA GLY A 212 -2.39 -6.62 -9.57
C GLY A 212 -1.41 -7.57 -8.87
N ALA A 213 -0.23 -7.78 -9.43
CA ALA A 213 0.77 -8.73 -8.90
C ALA A 213 2.19 -8.11 -8.82
N GLY A 214 2.28 -6.78 -8.71
CA GLY A 214 3.54 -6.09 -9.00
C GLY A 214 4.71 -6.36 -8.04
N SER A 215 4.45 -6.87 -6.83
CA SER A 215 5.51 -7.24 -5.88
C SER A 215 6.44 -8.37 -6.37
N SER A 216 6.01 -9.15 -7.37
CA SER A 216 6.79 -10.30 -7.88
C SER A 216 7.68 -9.97 -9.09
N LEU A 217 7.63 -8.74 -9.61
CA LEU A 217 8.09 -8.44 -10.98
C LEU A 217 9.30 -7.50 -11.03
N GLY A 218 9.64 -6.87 -9.91
CA GLY A 218 10.73 -5.92 -9.80
C GLY A 218 10.47 -4.88 -8.72
N VAL A 219 11.36 -3.90 -8.63
CA VAL A 219 11.22 -2.78 -7.71
C VAL A 219 10.81 -1.55 -8.51
N VAL A 220 9.56 -1.13 -8.37
CA VAL A 220 9.11 0.15 -8.93
C VAL A 220 9.80 1.28 -8.17
N SER A 221 10.42 2.22 -8.90
CA SER A 221 11.00 3.44 -8.31
C SER A 221 10.07 4.65 -8.41
N GLU A 222 9.30 4.73 -9.49
CA GLU A 222 8.39 5.84 -9.78
C GLU A 222 7.11 5.33 -10.44
N PHE A 223 5.98 5.91 -10.07
CA PHE A 223 4.65 5.69 -10.66
C PHE A 223 4.23 6.94 -11.44
N TYR A 224 3.64 6.73 -12.61
CA TYR A 224 2.95 7.76 -13.37
C TYR A 224 1.45 7.51 -13.25
N ILE A 225 0.77 8.39 -12.52
CA ILE A 225 -0.62 8.23 -12.10
C ILE A 225 -1.45 9.31 -12.79
N GLN A 226 -2.42 8.90 -13.61
CA GLN A 226 -3.44 9.83 -14.10
C GLN A 226 -4.24 10.36 -12.92
N THR A 227 -4.65 11.63 -12.97
CA THR A 227 -5.48 12.24 -11.94
C THR A 227 -6.80 12.77 -12.50
N TYR A 228 -7.76 12.99 -11.60
CA TYR A 228 -8.98 13.73 -11.84
C TYR A 228 -9.02 14.99 -10.96
N ASN A 229 -9.89 15.95 -11.28
CA ASN A 229 -10.10 17.11 -10.40
C ASN A 229 -10.70 16.65 -9.08
N ALA A 230 -10.10 17.04 -7.96
CA ALA A 230 -10.68 16.76 -6.66
C ALA A 230 -12.11 17.33 -6.59
N PRO A 231 -13.09 16.57 -6.10
CA PRO A 231 -14.46 17.06 -5.99
C PRO A 231 -14.49 18.21 -4.99
N GLU A 232 -15.27 19.24 -5.31
CA GLU A 232 -15.42 20.43 -4.44
C GLU A 232 -16.03 20.07 -3.08
N GLN A 233 -16.90 19.07 -3.07
CA GLN A 233 -17.59 18.60 -1.87
C GLN A 233 -17.78 17.09 -1.89
N VAL A 234 -17.70 16.49 -0.71
CA VAL A 234 -18.15 15.12 -0.45
C VAL A 234 -18.91 15.08 0.85
N THR A 235 -19.91 14.20 0.91
CA THR A 235 -20.68 13.98 2.13
C THR A 235 -20.34 12.62 2.71
N SER A 236 -19.62 12.62 3.84
CA SER A 236 -19.35 11.44 4.64
C SER A 236 -20.61 11.03 5.40
N LEU A 237 -20.85 9.73 5.55
CA LEU A 237 -22.02 9.20 6.24
C LEU A 237 -21.73 7.95 7.06
N THR A 238 -22.52 7.79 8.12
CA THR A 238 -22.58 6.56 8.92
C THR A 238 -24.05 6.17 9.12
N VAL A 239 -24.41 4.92 8.84
CA VAL A 239 -25.72 4.33 9.13
C VAL A 239 -25.57 3.32 10.26
N SER A 240 -26.15 3.58 11.42
CA SER A 240 -26.23 2.63 12.53
C SER A 240 -27.31 1.59 12.25
N LEU A 241 -26.97 0.30 12.36
CA LEU A 241 -27.85 -0.83 12.10
C LEU A 241 -28.05 -1.63 13.40
N PRO A 242 -29.20 -1.49 14.09
CA PRO A 242 -29.47 -2.18 15.35
C PRO A 242 -29.91 -3.63 15.11
N TRP A 243 -29.13 -4.39 14.33
CA TRP A 243 -29.47 -5.75 13.92
C TRP A 243 -29.13 -6.77 15.01
N ASP A 244 -30.12 -7.59 15.36
CA ASP A 244 -29.88 -8.92 15.93
C ASP A 244 -29.42 -9.93 14.84
N ILE A 245 -29.21 -11.20 15.22
CA ILE A 245 -28.73 -12.22 14.28
C ILE A 245 -29.69 -12.48 13.10
N THR A 246 -31.00 -12.42 13.33
CA THR A 246 -32.01 -12.67 12.30
C THR A 246 -32.09 -11.48 11.36
N GLN A 247 -32.11 -10.27 11.93
CA GLN A 247 -32.09 -9.02 11.20
C GLN A 247 -30.80 -8.84 10.40
N ALA A 248 -29.66 -9.32 10.90
CA ALA A 248 -28.40 -9.24 10.17
C ALA A 248 -28.42 -10.08 8.89
N ILE A 249 -29.00 -11.29 8.91
CA ILE A 249 -29.11 -12.14 7.72
C ILE A 249 -30.03 -11.51 6.68
N ASP A 250 -31.23 -11.07 7.10
CA ASP A 250 -32.20 -10.45 6.21
C ASP A 250 -31.71 -9.09 5.67
N GLY A 251 -31.17 -8.26 6.57
CA GLY A 251 -30.59 -6.96 6.26
C GLY A 251 -29.42 -7.05 5.29
N PHE A 252 -28.52 -8.03 5.47
CA PHE A 252 -27.42 -8.25 4.52
C PHE A 252 -27.92 -8.65 3.13
N LYS A 253 -28.93 -9.53 3.02
CA LYS A 253 -29.54 -9.90 1.73
C LYS A 253 -30.19 -8.70 1.05
N LYS A 254 -30.91 -7.87 1.81
CA LYS A 254 -31.51 -6.62 1.30
C LYS A 254 -30.45 -5.65 0.83
N LEU A 255 -29.38 -5.46 1.61
CA LEU A 255 -28.25 -4.62 1.25
C LEU A 255 -27.55 -5.12 -0.02
N GLN A 256 -27.33 -6.43 -0.16
CA GLN A 256 -26.74 -7.03 -1.35
C GLN A 256 -27.58 -6.77 -2.61
N THR A 257 -28.89 -7.05 -2.55
CA THR A 257 -29.81 -6.79 -3.67
C THR A 257 -29.86 -5.30 -4.02
N TRP A 258 -29.91 -4.42 -3.02
CA TRP A 258 -29.90 -2.98 -3.24
C TRP A 258 -28.59 -2.51 -3.86
N ALA A 259 -27.44 -3.03 -3.40
CA ALA A 259 -26.13 -2.69 -3.95
C ALA A 259 -26.02 -3.07 -5.43
N ASP A 260 -26.57 -4.21 -5.83
CA ASP A 260 -26.54 -4.71 -7.21
C ASP A 260 -27.48 -3.93 -8.16
N THR A 261 -28.63 -3.47 -7.65
CA THR A 261 -29.72 -2.96 -8.49
C THR A 261 -29.93 -1.45 -8.42
N SER A 262 -29.50 -0.81 -7.32
CA SER A 262 -29.98 0.54 -6.95
C SER A 262 -28.90 1.50 -6.46
N MET A 263 -27.70 1.01 -6.12
CA MET A 263 -26.63 1.88 -5.58
C MET A 263 -26.10 2.83 -6.65
N PRO A 264 -26.23 4.17 -6.46
CA PRO A 264 -25.77 5.12 -7.45
C PRO A 264 -24.25 5.25 -7.45
N ARG A 265 -23.67 5.59 -8.60
CA ARG A 265 -22.23 5.60 -8.85
C ARG A 265 -21.46 6.52 -7.89
N GLU A 266 -22.10 7.56 -7.39
CA GLU A 266 -21.56 8.58 -6.50
C GLU A 266 -21.44 8.11 -5.05
N LEU A 267 -22.10 7.02 -4.66
CA LEU A 267 -22.12 6.51 -3.29
C LEU A 267 -21.08 5.39 -3.13
N ASN A 268 -20.20 5.51 -2.14
CA ASN A 268 -19.22 4.49 -1.78
C ASN A 268 -19.52 4.03 -0.36
N LEU A 269 -19.72 2.73 -0.14
CA LEU A 269 -20.11 2.19 1.16
C LEU A 269 -19.27 0.97 1.54
N ARG A 270 -19.12 0.76 2.84
CA ARG A 270 -18.70 -0.50 3.45
C ARG A 270 -19.62 -0.85 4.61
N LEU A 271 -19.81 -2.14 4.83
CA LEU A 271 -20.45 -2.66 6.05
C LEU A 271 -19.35 -2.99 7.08
N SER A 272 -19.40 -2.34 8.23
CA SER A 272 -18.57 -2.63 9.39
C SER A 272 -19.37 -3.48 10.38
N ILE A 273 -18.80 -4.60 10.83
CA ILE A 273 -19.44 -5.52 11.78
C ILE A 273 -18.43 -5.83 12.88
N SER A 274 -18.86 -5.69 14.13
CA SER A 274 -18.09 -6.03 15.31
C SER A 274 -18.98 -6.66 16.38
N SER A 275 -18.39 -7.04 17.52
CA SER A 275 -19.16 -7.48 18.69
C SER A 275 -20.08 -6.40 19.27
N PHE A 276 -19.90 -5.13 18.89
CA PHE A 276 -20.69 -4.00 19.37
C PHE A 276 -21.85 -3.63 18.43
N GLY A 277 -21.95 -4.28 17.26
CA GLY A 277 -23.02 -4.04 16.29
C GLY A 277 -22.51 -3.87 14.86
N ALA A 278 -23.43 -3.42 14.00
CA ALA A 278 -23.18 -3.20 12.59
C ALA A 278 -23.43 -1.73 12.20
N SER A 279 -22.64 -1.23 11.26
CA SER A 279 -22.82 0.08 10.64
C SER A 279 -22.45 0.07 9.17
N LEU A 280 -23.13 0.91 8.37
CA LEU A 280 -22.58 1.32 7.07
C LEU A 280 -21.75 2.57 7.26
N GLU A 281 -20.62 2.65 6.59
CA GLU A 281 -19.77 3.83 6.53
C GLU A 281 -19.49 4.14 5.07
N GLY A 282 -19.50 5.41 4.69
CA GLY A 282 -19.30 5.76 3.29
C GLY A 282 -19.09 7.23 2.99
N ASN A 283 -18.80 7.49 1.72
CA ASN A 283 -18.74 8.82 1.14
C ASN A 283 -19.64 8.90 -0.08
N PHE A 284 -20.37 10.02 -0.17
CA PHE A 284 -21.16 10.38 -1.33
C PHE A 284 -20.52 11.58 -2.05
N TYR A 285 -20.35 11.46 -3.36
CA TYR A 285 -19.82 12.52 -4.22
C TYR A 285 -20.92 13.54 -4.55
N GLY A 286 -21.27 14.35 -3.56
CA GLY A 286 -22.29 15.39 -3.65
C GLY A 286 -22.62 15.96 -2.28
N ASP A 287 -23.62 16.83 -2.23
CA ASP A 287 -24.11 17.46 -0.99
C ASP A 287 -25.07 16.57 -0.19
N LYS A 288 -25.43 17.04 1.01
CA LYS A 288 -26.38 16.41 1.93
C LYS A 288 -27.77 16.23 1.34
N GLU A 289 -28.28 17.21 0.60
CA GLU A 289 -29.64 17.14 0.04
C GLU A 289 -29.74 16.06 -1.04
N SER A 290 -28.71 15.97 -1.89
CA SER A 290 -28.59 14.91 -2.90
C SER A 290 -28.41 13.54 -2.24
N LEU A 291 -27.55 13.44 -1.21
CA LEU A 291 -27.38 12.20 -0.43
C LEU A 291 -28.71 11.71 0.15
N LYS A 292 -29.53 12.63 0.69
CA LYS A 292 -30.81 12.30 1.33
C LYS A 292 -31.71 11.44 0.43
N THR A 293 -31.81 11.81 -0.84
CA THR A 293 -32.64 11.11 -1.84
C THR A 293 -32.21 9.67 -2.08
N VAL A 294 -30.93 9.37 -1.85
CA VAL A 294 -30.33 8.04 -2.05
C VAL A 294 -30.35 7.22 -0.76
N ILE A 295 -29.99 7.84 0.36
CA ILE A 295 -29.71 7.11 1.60
C ILE A 295 -30.98 6.82 2.39
N GLU A 296 -32.00 7.69 2.36
CA GLU A 296 -33.24 7.48 3.14
C GLU A 296 -33.98 6.20 2.75
N PRO A 297 -34.16 5.86 1.45
CA PRO A 297 -34.75 4.59 1.05
C PRO A 297 -33.98 3.38 1.58
N LEU A 298 -32.64 3.42 1.53
CA LEU A 298 -31.79 2.34 2.04
C LEU A 298 -31.91 2.23 3.57
N VAL A 299 -31.84 3.35 4.29
CA VAL A 299 -31.95 3.38 5.75
C VAL A 299 -33.29 2.82 6.20
N HIS A 300 -34.38 3.16 5.51
CA HIS A 300 -35.70 2.59 5.78
C HIS A 300 -35.75 1.09 5.48
N LEU A 301 -35.21 0.65 4.33
CA LEU A 301 -35.12 -0.75 3.95
C LEU A 301 -34.39 -1.62 4.99
N LEU A 302 -33.34 -1.07 5.61
CA LEU A 302 -32.48 -1.76 6.57
C LEU A 302 -32.88 -1.55 8.04
N GLY A 303 -33.85 -0.67 8.33
CA GLY A 303 -34.26 -0.33 9.69
C GLY A 303 -33.21 0.44 10.50
N GLY A 304 -32.39 1.25 9.84
CA GLY A 304 -31.28 1.98 10.45
C GLY A 304 -31.59 3.45 10.81
N ARG A 305 -30.54 4.16 11.22
CA ARG A 305 -30.52 5.64 11.34
C ARG A 305 -29.17 6.14 10.84
N TYR A 306 -29.12 7.32 10.24
CA TYR A 306 -27.88 7.84 9.68
C TYR A 306 -27.52 9.24 10.17
N THR A 307 -26.22 9.51 10.18
CA THR A 307 -25.63 10.85 10.31
C THR A 307 -24.80 11.15 9.07
N SER A 308 -24.64 12.42 8.74
CA SER A 308 -23.82 12.85 7.61
C SER A 308 -23.20 14.22 7.80
N GLU A 309 -22.05 14.43 7.16
CA GLU A 309 -21.28 15.67 7.18
C GLU A 309 -20.68 15.93 5.79
N THR A 310 -20.83 17.16 5.30
CA THR A 310 -20.25 17.57 4.02
C THR A 310 -18.96 18.31 4.30
N THR A 311 -17.89 17.87 3.66
CA THR A 311 -16.54 18.44 3.79
C THR A 311 -15.93 18.62 2.39
N ASP A 312 -14.72 19.18 2.34
CA ASP A 312 -13.89 19.00 1.16
C ASP A 312 -13.50 17.52 0.96
N TRP A 313 -12.89 17.21 -0.18
CA TRP A 313 -12.44 15.85 -0.51
C TRP A 313 -11.44 15.25 0.49
N LEU A 314 -10.64 16.08 1.17
CA LEU A 314 -9.65 15.62 2.15
C LEU A 314 -10.26 15.35 3.53
N GLY A 315 -11.54 15.67 3.73
CA GLY A 315 -12.18 15.57 5.04
C GLY A 315 -11.76 16.69 5.99
N ILE A 316 -11.23 17.80 5.45
CA ILE A 316 -10.87 19.00 6.21
C ILE A 316 -12.03 20.00 6.02
N GLY A 317 -12.86 20.13 7.06
CA GLY A 317 -13.96 21.09 7.15
C GLY A 317 -13.75 22.05 8.31
#